data_AF-A0A518IR11-F1
#
_entry.id   AF-A0A518IR11-F1
#
_cell.length_a   1.000
_cell.length_b   1.000
_cell.length_c   1.000
_cell.angle_alpha   90.00
_cell.angle_beta   90.00
_cell.angle_gamma   90.00
#
_symmetry.space_group_name_H-M   'P 1'
#
loop_
_entity.id
_entity.type
_entity.pdbx_description
1 polymer ?
#
loop_
_entity_poly.entity_id
_entity_poly.type
_entity_poly.pdbx_seq_one_letter_code
_entity_poly.pdbx_strand_id
1 'polypeptide(L)'
;MCFRHTFNRCQSPPRRGCRRGGGSMIELVVSATLLVALIGTFAPMSLSAGRMWQQTRHHQLALDELSNHLDRLLALPEDQRGAELQSLQPSAAAQAALPAASLTAVQVSDEDGTRITIEINWQRQTPSQPLSLTGWIRGTDDE
;
A
#
# COMPACT_ATOMS: atom_id res chain seq x y z
N MET A 1 87.90 -1.13 -39.79
CA MET A 1 87.30 -1.20 -41.15
C MET A 1 86.33 -2.37 -41.19
N CYS A 2 85.25 -2.21 -41.98
CA CYS A 2 84.13 -3.14 -42.25
C CYS A 2 82.95 -3.22 -41.27
N PHE A 3 82.04 -2.27 -41.50
CA PHE A 3 80.57 -2.37 -41.41
C PHE A 3 80.01 -3.71 -41.91
N ARG A 4 79.02 -4.26 -41.21
CA ARG A 4 77.83 -4.86 -41.84
C ARG A 4 76.68 -4.97 -40.84
N HIS A 5 75.75 -4.03 -40.96
CA HIS A 5 74.40 -4.13 -40.43
C HIS A 5 73.68 -5.32 -41.08
N THR A 6 73.16 -6.23 -40.26
CA THR A 6 72.04 -7.10 -40.65
C THR A 6 70.76 -6.54 -40.03
N PHE A 7 70.03 -5.81 -40.87
CA PHE A 7 68.60 -5.55 -40.73
C PHE A 7 67.81 -6.86 -40.93
N ASN A 8 66.54 -6.86 -40.46
CA ASN A 8 65.44 -7.79 -40.72
C ASN A 8 65.36 -9.04 -39.81
N ARG A 9 64.26 -9.37 -39.12
CA ARG A 9 62.85 -8.93 -39.25
C ARG A 9 62.18 -8.88 -37.86
N CYS A 10 61.64 -7.73 -37.49
CA CYS A 10 60.46 -7.71 -36.62
C CYS A 10 59.28 -8.21 -37.47
N GLN A 11 58.85 -9.45 -37.28
CA GLN A 11 57.57 -9.91 -37.79
C GLN A 11 56.47 -9.30 -36.91
N SER A 12 55.97 -8.13 -37.30
CA SER A 12 54.73 -7.62 -36.74
C SER A 12 53.57 -8.50 -37.23
N PRO A 13 52.67 -8.99 -36.35
CA PRO A 13 51.47 -9.66 -36.79
C PRO A 13 50.60 -8.68 -37.60
N PRO A 14 49.80 -9.16 -38.57
CA PRO A 14 48.93 -8.31 -39.36
C PRO A 14 47.98 -7.56 -38.43
N ARG A 15 47.97 -6.23 -38.52
CA ARG A 15 46.95 -5.38 -37.90
C ARG A 15 45.60 -5.83 -38.47
N ARG A 16 44.82 -6.56 -37.68
CA ARG A 16 43.42 -6.86 -38.00
C ARG A 16 42.75 -5.53 -38.27
N GLY A 17 42.33 -5.33 -39.51
CA GLY A 17 41.67 -4.11 -39.93
C GLY A 17 40.54 -3.81 -38.97
N CYS A 18 40.55 -2.61 -38.40
CA CYS A 18 39.41 -2.06 -37.67
C CYS A 18 38.22 -2.02 -38.64
N ARG A 19 37.45 -3.10 -38.71
CA ARG A 19 36.04 -2.99 -39.03
C ARG A 19 35.44 -2.13 -37.92
N ARG A 20 35.27 -0.83 -38.21
CA ARG A 20 34.35 0.05 -37.47
C ARG A 20 32.96 -0.51 -37.70
N GLY A 21 32.61 -1.57 -36.97
CA GLY A 21 31.32 -2.22 -37.07
C GLY A 21 30.28 -1.34 -36.41
N GLY A 22 29.26 -0.92 -37.16
CA GLY A 22 28.09 -0.21 -36.63
C GLY A 22 27.28 -1.00 -35.60
N GLY A 23 27.74 -2.19 -35.18
CA GLY A 23 27.09 -3.03 -34.17
C GLY A 23 26.98 -2.36 -32.81
N SER A 24 27.98 -1.57 -32.39
CA SER A 24 27.95 -0.92 -31.06
C SER A 24 26.84 0.14 -30.92
N MET A 25 26.50 0.87 -32.00
CA MET A 25 25.37 1.82 -31.96
C MET A 25 24.02 1.09 -31.95
N ILE A 26 23.89 0.02 -32.73
CA ILE A 26 22.65 -0.79 -32.76
C ILE A 26 22.43 -1.46 -31.40
N GLU A 27 23.47 -2.03 -30.81
CA GLU A 27 23.44 -2.63 -29.48
C GLU A 27 23.05 -1.61 -28.40
N LEU A 28 23.54 -0.38 -28.49
CA LEU A 28 23.18 0.70 -27.57
C LEU A 28 21.71 1.11 -27.73
N VAL A 29 21.21 1.23 -28.96
CA VAL A 29 19.80 1.57 -29.22
C VAL A 29 18.87 0.45 -28.73
N VAL A 30 19.21 -0.81 -29.00
CA VAL A 30 18.46 -1.98 -28.53
C VAL A 30 18.48 -2.04 -26.99
N SER A 31 19.65 -1.87 -26.36
CA SER A 31 19.75 -1.87 -24.89
C SER A 31 18.97 -0.71 -24.28
N ALA A 32 19.04 0.49 -24.85
CA ALA A 32 18.33 1.66 -24.38
C ALA A 32 16.81 1.48 -24.51
N THR A 33 16.33 0.95 -25.63
CA THR A 33 14.89 0.65 -25.83
C THR A 33 14.39 -0.42 -24.87
N LEU A 34 15.16 -1.49 -24.64
CA LEU A 34 14.84 -2.49 -23.63
C LEU A 34 14.80 -1.89 -22.22
N LEU A 35 15.77 -1.04 -21.88
CA LEU A 35 15.81 -0.37 -20.58
C LEU A 35 14.61 0.57 -20.39
N VAL A 36 14.27 1.36 -21.41
CA VAL A 36 13.09 2.24 -21.36
C VAL A 36 11.80 1.44 -21.25
N ALA A 37 11.67 0.33 -21.98
CA ALA A 37 10.51 -0.57 -21.86
C ALA A 37 10.42 -1.21 -20.47
N LEU A 38 11.56 -1.58 -19.88
CA LEU A 38 11.64 -2.11 -18.52
C LEU A 38 11.21 -1.05 -17.49
N ILE A 39 11.76 0.16 -17.56
CA ILE A 39 11.38 1.25 -16.65
C ILE A 39 9.90 1.58 -16.80
N GLY A 40 9.40 1.65 -18.03
CA GLY A 40 8.01 1.94 -18.34
C GLY A 40 7.01 0.93 -17.77
N THR A 41 7.43 -0.32 -17.53
CA THR A 41 6.59 -1.36 -16.93
C THR A 41 6.79 -1.49 -15.41
N PHE A 42 8.01 -1.38 -14.90
CA PHE A 42 8.32 -1.52 -13.47
C PHE A 42 7.90 -0.33 -12.61
N ALA A 43 8.03 0.89 -13.13
CA ALA A 43 7.65 2.10 -12.41
C ALA A 43 6.17 2.12 -11.99
N PRO A 44 5.18 1.90 -12.89
CA PRO A 44 3.77 1.88 -12.49
C PRO A 44 3.45 0.74 -11.52
N MET A 45 4.07 -0.43 -11.65
CA MET A 45 3.88 -1.56 -10.71
C MET A 45 4.34 -1.20 -9.29
N SER A 46 5.50 -0.55 -9.17
CA SER A 46 6.05 -0.14 -7.87
C SER A 46 5.14 0.90 -7.19
N LEU A 47 4.63 1.85 -7.97
CA LEU A 47 3.68 2.85 -7.48
C LEU A 47 2.34 2.23 -7.08
N SER A 48 1.80 1.29 -7.87
CA SER A 48 0.55 0.60 -7.53
C SER A 48 0.70 -0.26 -6.27
N ALA A 49 1.84 -0.92 -6.10
CA ALA A 49 2.13 -1.66 -4.88
C ALA A 49 2.10 -0.74 -3.66
N GLY A 50 2.79 0.41 -3.72
CA GLY A 50 2.78 1.39 -2.63
C GLY A 50 1.37 1.88 -2.27
N ARG A 51 0.53 2.16 -3.28
CA ARG A 51 -0.88 2.55 -3.07
C ARG A 51 -1.69 1.43 -2.41
N MET A 52 -1.49 0.18 -2.83
CA MET A 52 -2.16 -0.97 -2.25
C MET A 52 -1.77 -1.17 -0.78
N TRP A 53 -0.47 -1.06 -0.46
CA TRP A 53 0.00 -1.10 0.92
C TRP A 53 -0.63 -0.01 1.79
N GLN A 54 -0.73 1.22 1.28
CA GLN A 54 -1.37 2.31 2.01
C GLN A 54 -2.86 2.04 2.25
N GLN A 55 -3.58 1.51 1.25
CA GLN A 55 -4.99 1.13 1.38
C GLN A 55 -5.18 0.05 2.45
N THR A 56 -4.33 -0.98 2.46
CA THR A 56 -4.37 -2.03 3.49
C THR A 56 -4.11 -1.46 4.87
N ARG A 57 -3.13 -0.56 5.04
CA ARG A 57 -2.86 0.08 6.34
C ARG A 57 -4.03 0.91 6.83
N HIS A 58 -4.67 1.69 5.95
CA HIS A 58 -5.85 2.46 6.33
C HIS A 58 -7.01 1.54 6.74
N HIS A 59 -7.20 0.43 6.01
CA HIS A 59 -8.25 -0.54 6.34
C HIS A 59 -8.01 -1.22 7.70
N GLN A 60 -6.77 -1.62 7.99
CA GLN A 60 -6.39 -2.18 9.29
C GLN A 60 -6.62 -1.19 10.42
N LEU A 61 -6.16 0.06 10.27
CA LEU A 61 -6.39 1.10 11.27
C LEU A 61 -7.88 1.37 11.50
N ALA A 62 -8.69 1.37 10.43
CA ALA A 62 -10.14 1.54 10.54
C ALA A 62 -10.80 0.36 11.28
N LEU A 63 -10.36 -0.87 11.02
CA LEU A 63 -10.81 -2.07 11.75
C LEU A 63 -10.44 -2.00 13.23
N ASP A 64 -9.20 -1.66 13.55
CA ASP A 64 -8.72 -1.54 14.92
C ASP A 64 -9.52 -0.46 15.68
N GLU A 65 -9.78 0.68 15.05
CA GLU A 65 -10.59 1.76 15.61
C GLU A 65 -12.04 1.31 15.89
N LEU A 66 -12.67 0.61 14.94
CA LEU A 66 -14.01 0.04 15.13
C LEU A 66 -14.04 -0.98 16.25
N SER A 67 -13.05 -1.88 16.31
CA SER A 67 -12.95 -2.87 17.38
C SER A 67 -12.84 -2.20 18.74
N ASN A 68 -11.95 -1.20 18.87
CA ASN A 68 -11.77 -0.47 20.11
C ASN A 68 -13.06 0.23 20.57
N HIS A 69 -13.79 0.88 19.65
CA HIS A 69 -15.07 1.51 19.97
C HIS A 69 -16.14 0.50 20.34
N LEU A 70 -16.20 -0.63 19.63
CA LEU A 70 -17.15 -1.69 19.92
C LEU A 70 -16.90 -2.28 21.31
N ASP A 71 -15.66 -2.65 21.61
CA ASP A 71 -15.28 -3.20 22.91
C ASP A 71 -15.60 -2.23 24.05
N ARG A 72 -15.33 -0.93 23.86
CA ARG A 72 -15.68 0.10 24.84
C ARG A 72 -17.19 0.21 25.05
N LEU A 73 -17.99 0.17 23.97
CA LEU A 73 -19.45 0.26 24.06
C LEU A 73 -20.09 -0.99 24.68
N LEU A 74 -19.52 -2.17 24.42
CA LEU A 74 -19.95 -3.42 25.03
C LEU A 74 -19.61 -3.49 26.52
N ALA A 75 -18.50 -2.86 26.95
CA ALA A 75 -18.11 -2.78 28.36
C ALA A 75 -18.90 -1.73 29.16
N LEU A 76 -19.55 -0.77 28.49
CA LEU A 76 -20.35 0.27 29.15
C LEU A 76 -21.69 -0.29 29.64
N PRO A 77 -22.18 0.15 30.82
CA PRO A 77 -23.53 -0.16 31.26
C PRO A 77 -24.59 0.54 30.38
N GLU A 78 -25.80 -0.02 30.36
CA GLU A 78 -26.85 0.34 29.40
C GLU A 78 -27.28 1.82 29.50
N ASP A 79 -27.31 2.34 30.72
CA ASP A 79 -27.65 3.73 31.05
C ASP A 79 -26.68 4.75 30.43
N GLN A 80 -25.40 4.39 30.28
CA GLN A 80 -24.37 5.27 29.74
C GLN A 80 -24.13 5.07 28.23
N ARG A 81 -24.49 3.90 27.72
CA ARG A 81 -24.23 3.50 26.33
C ARG A 81 -24.95 4.39 25.31
N GLY A 82 -26.20 4.74 25.57
CA GLY A 82 -26.99 5.59 24.67
C GLY A 82 -26.38 6.98 24.46
N ALA A 83 -25.78 7.56 25.51
CA ALA A 83 -25.10 8.86 25.42
C ALA A 83 -23.79 8.74 24.63
N GLU A 84 -22.98 7.71 24.90
CA GLU A 84 -21.72 7.49 24.21
C GLU A 84 -21.90 7.19 22.70
N LEU A 85 -22.97 6.47 22.32
CA LEU A 85 -23.32 6.24 20.92
C LEU A 85 -23.53 7.53 20.13
N GLN A 86 -24.07 8.58 20.76
CA GLN A 86 -24.31 9.87 20.12
C GLN A 86 -23.06 10.75 20.04
N SER A 87 -22.05 10.50 20.89
CA SER A 87 -20.83 11.29 20.98
C SER A 87 -19.60 10.61 20.38
N LEU A 88 -19.78 9.56 19.56
CA LEU A 88 -18.66 8.87 18.94
C LEU A 88 -17.85 9.79 18.04
N GLN A 89 -16.54 9.84 18.30
CA GLN A 89 -15.58 10.51 17.44
C GLN A 89 -14.35 9.63 17.25
N PRO A 90 -13.76 9.64 16.04
CA PRO A 90 -12.54 8.87 15.80
C PRO A 90 -11.40 9.39 16.68
N SER A 91 -10.53 8.48 17.12
CA SER A 91 -9.33 8.81 17.86
C SER A 91 -8.43 9.80 17.09
N ALA A 92 -7.59 10.54 17.79
CA ALA A 92 -6.64 11.46 17.16
C ALA A 92 -5.70 10.75 16.17
N ALA A 93 -5.34 9.49 16.47
CA ALA A 93 -4.55 8.65 15.58
C ALA A 93 -5.32 8.28 14.31
N ALA A 94 -6.60 7.90 14.43
CA ALA A 94 -7.47 7.63 13.30
C ALA A 94 -7.68 8.90 12.44
N GLN A 95 -7.93 10.06 13.05
CA GLN A 95 -8.09 11.33 12.31
C GLN A 95 -6.80 11.74 11.56
N ALA A 96 -5.63 11.46 12.14
CA ALA A 96 -4.35 11.76 11.49
C ALA A 96 -4.08 10.83 10.29
N ALA A 97 -4.50 9.57 10.35
CA ALA A 97 -4.24 8.57 9.32
C ALA A 97 -5.35 8.47 8.26
N LEU A 98 -6.61 8.68 8.65
CA LEU A 98 -7.80 8.54 7.83
C LEU A 98 -8.39 9.93 7.52
N PRO A 99 -8.23 10.43 6.29
CA PRO A 99 -8.69 11.77 5.93
C PRO A 99 -10.20 11.90 6.06
N ALA A 100 -10.66 12.94 6.75
CA ALA A 100 -12.09 13.21 6.98
C ALA A 100 -12.85 11.98 7.52
N ALA A 101 -12.25 11.27 8.48
CA ALA A 101 -12.88 10.13 9.12
C ALA A 101 -14.13 10.54 9.90
N SER A 102 -15.19 9.75 9.74
CA SER A 102 -16.45 9.88 10.47
C SER A 102 -16.87 8.52 11.00
N LEU A 103 -17.35 8.50 12.25
CA LEU A 103 -17.93 7.34 12.90
C LEU A 103 -19.43 7.53 13.11
N THR A 104 -20.18 6.47 12.92
CA THR A 104 -21.61 6.40 13.23
C THR A 104 -21.92 5.08 13.90
N ALA A 105 -22.86 5.05 14.83
CA ALA A 105 -23.30 3.79 15.43
C ALA A 105 -24.82 3.75 15.58
N VAL A 106 -25.36 2.54 15.49
CA VAL A 106 -26.77 2.24 15.63
C VAL A 106 -26.92 1.04 16.54
N GLN A 107 -27.69 1.19 17.61
CA GLN A 107 -28.13 0.08 18.45
C GLN A 107 -29.51 -0.38 17.97
N VAL A 108 -29.66 -1.69 17.80
CA VAL A 108 -30.92 -2.33 17.42
C VAL A 108 -31.22 -3.41 18.45
N SER A 109 -32.43 -3.37 19.01
CA SER A 109 -32.94 -4.40 19.91
C SER A 109 -34.09 -5.12 19.20
N ASP A 110 -33.94 -6.42 19.00
CA ASP A 110 -34.93 -7.29 18.36
C ASP A 110 -35.13 -8.58 19.19
N GLU A 111 -35.93 -9.52 18.67
CA GLU A 111 -36.25 -10.79 19.35
C GLU A 111 -35.00 -11.65 19.61
N ASP A 112 -33.93 -11.47 18.83
CA ASP A 112 -32.66 -12.19 18.96
C ASP A 112 -31.71 -11.54 19.97
N GLY A 113 -32.08 -10.38 20.52
CA GLY A 113 -31.34 -9.64 21.53
C GLY A 113 -30.93 -8.24 21.07
N THR A 114 -29.98 -7.64 21.79
CA THR A 114 -29.50 -6.28 21.48
C THR A 114 -28.16 -6.33 20.76
N ARG A 115 -28.10 -5.73 19.58
CA ARG A 115 -26.86 -5.55 18.80
C ARG A 115 -26.50 -4.08 18.63
N ILE A 116 -25.21 -3.81 18.52
CA ILE A 116 -24.64 -2.51 18.19
C ILE A 116 -23.88 -2.66 16.88
N THR A 117 -24.19 -1.83 15.89
CA THR A 117 -23.42 -1.72 14.65
C THR A 117 -22.73 -0.37 14.63
N ILE A 118 -21.41 -0.39 14.41
CA ILE A 118 -20.58 0.81 14.28
C ILE A 118 -20.02 0.82 12.87
N GLU A 119 -20.04 1.98 12.24
CA GLU A 119 -19.52 2.19 10.90
C GLU A 119 -18.50 3.31 10.91
N ILE A 120 -17.42 3.12 10.15
CA ILE A 120 -16.42 4.15 9.88
C ILE A 120 -16.34 4.39 8.38
N ASN A 121 -16.34 5.67 8.03
CA ASN A 121 -16.12 6.12 6.66
C ASN A 121 -15.01 7.16 6.64
N TRP A 122 -14.26 7.21 5.56
CA TRP A 122 -13.20 8.19 5.35
C TRP A 122 -13.06 8.52 3.87
N GLN A 123 -12.43 9.64 3.57
CA GLN A 123 -12.18 10.06 2.21
C GLN A 123 -11.06 9.21 1.59
N ARG A 124 -11.36 8.61 0.44
CA ARG A 124 -10.45 7.75 -0.32
C ARG A 124 -10.60 8.01 -1.82
N GLN A 125 -9.57 7.65 -2.59
CA GLN A 125 -9.51 7.91 -4.03
C GLN A 125 -10.64 7.23 -4.80
N THR A 126 -11.02 6.02 -4.39
CA THR A 126 -12.13 5.27 -4.98
C THR A 126 -13.26 5.15 -3.95
N PRO A 127 -14.48 5.63 -4.25
CA PRO A 127 -15.64 5.39 -3.38
C PRO A 127 -15.86 3.88 -3.20
N SER A 128 -16.15 3.48 -1.96
CA SER A 128 -16.48 2.12 -1.53
C SER A 128 -17.48 2.22 -0.38
N GLN A 129 -17.97 1.09 0.11
CA GLN A 129 -18.86 1.12 1.27
C GLN A 129 -18.07 1.51 2.53
N PRO A 130 -18.74 2.15 3.51
CA PRO A 130 -18.21 2.27 4.86
C PRO A 130 -17.85 0.89 5.42
N LEU A 131 -16.85 0.85 6.28
CA LEU A 131 -16.51 -0.37 6.99
C LEU A 131 -17.40 -0.44 8.23
N SER A 132 -18.05 -1.57 8.46
CA SER A 132 -18.95 -1.78 9.60
C SER A 132 -18.54 -2.98 10.43
N LEU A 133 -18.80 -2.88 11.73
CA LEU A 133 -18.59 -3.95 12.70
C LEU A 133 -19.82 -4.04 13.61
N THR A 134 -20.31 -5.25 13.85
CA THR A 134 -21.48 -5.49 14.69
C THR A 134 -21.09 -6.37 15.89
N GLY A 135 -21.50 -5.95 17.08
CA GLY A 135 -21.36 -6.72 18.33
C GLY A 135 -22.70 -6.96 18.99
N TRP A 136 -22.81 -8.08 19.70
CA TRP A 136 -24.00 -8.44 20.48
C TRP A 136 -23.76 -8.15 21.96
N ILE A 137 -24.77 -7.56 22.59
CA ILE A 137 -24.79 -7.34 24.03
C ILE A 137 -25.44 -8.58 24.65
N ARG A 138 -24.71 -9.29 25.51
CA ARG A 138 -25.32 -10.37 26.29
C ARG A 138 -26.24 -9.72 27.33
N GLY A 139 -27.55 -10.00 27.23
CA GLY A 139 -28.50 -9.65 28.27
C GLY A 139 -28.10 -10.37 29.57
N THR A 140 -28.16 -9.66 30.69
CA THR A 140 -27.93 -10.22 32.02
C THR A 140 -29.16 -10.99 32.52
N ASP A 141 -29.73 -11.86 31.69
CA ASP A 141 -30.96 -12.62 32.01
C ASP A 141 -30.66 -14.08 32.43
N ASP A 142 -29.41 -14.42 32.74
CA ASP A 142 -29.00 -15.71 33.29
C ASP A 142 -28.58 -15.56 34.77
N GLU A 143 -29.53 -15.28 35.68
CA GLU A 143 -29.46 -15.70 37.08
C GLU A 143 -30.86 -16.05 37.64
#